data_AF-A0A819XJL0-F1
#
_entry.id   AF-A0A819XJL0-F1
#
_cell.length_a   1.000
_cell.length_b   1.000
_cell.length_c   1.000
_cell.angle_alpha   90.00
_cell.angle_beta   90.00
_cell.angle_gamma   90.00
#
_symmetry.space_group_name_H-M   'P 1'
#
loop_
_entity.id
_entity.type
_entity.pdbx_description
1 polymer ?
#
loop_
_entity_poly.entity_id
_entity_poly.type
_entity_poly.pdbx_seq_one_letter_code
_entity_poly.pdbx_strand_id
1 'polypeptide(L)'
;MLNEQPFTMTIHLVNTRAQCNDIIVERNRRTGTPLSIVETNCTLSPNNVSGSFSFNLPTHKSSVRVGINGPYFIGALRICLNGQSYAETEDSAVHELHELDVCTLFYANNQTIGRSTDFIVRLIKVINVTKPLHRNDRTYYGGIF
;
A
#
# COMPACT_ATOMS: atom_id res chain seq x y z
N MET A 1 11.48 14.26 -12.48
CA MET A 1 10.92 14.38 -11.11
C MET A 1 10.13 13.11 -10.77
N LEU A 2 10.33 12.46 -9.60
CA LEU A 2 9.59 11.25 -9.17
C LEU A 2 8.17 11.62 -8.66
N ASN A 3 7.39 12.31 -9.50
CA ASN A 3 6.13 12.95 -9.09
C ASN A 3 5.02 11.95 -8.76
N GLU A 4 4.99 10.84 -9.48
CA GLU A 4 4.07 9.74 -9.26
C GLU A 4 4.83 8.43 -9.40
N GLN A 5 4.57 7.49 -8.49
CA GLN A 5 5.15 6.15 -8.58
C GLN A 5 4.04 5.12 -8.39
N PRO A 6 3.92 4.12 -9.28
CA PRO A 6 2.93 3.06 -9.13
C PRO A 6 3.31 2.15 -7.97
N PHE A 7 2.34 1.93 -7.07
CA PHE A 7 2.40 0.93 -6.02
C PHE A 7 1.20 0.01 -6.12
N THR A 8 1.39 -1.23 -5.73
CA THR A 8 0.33 -2.20 -5.49
C THR A 8 0.23 -2.43 -3.99
N MET A 9 -0.96 -2.19 -3.43
CA MET A 9 -1.25 -2.59 -2.06
C MET A 9 -2.07 -3.87 -2.08
N THR A 10 -1.64 -4.82 -1.27
CA THR A 10 -2.36 -6.07 -1.03
C THR A 10 -2.78 -6.14 0.43
N ILE A 11 -4.05 -6.43 0.67
CA ILE A 11 -4.64 -6.62 1.99
C ILE A 11 -5.00 -8.09 2.11
N HIS A 12 -4.55 -8.76 3.16
CA HIS A 12 -4.95 -10.11 3.50
C HIS A 12 -5.65 -10.12 4.85
N LEU A 13 -6.90 -10.58 4.84
CA LEU A 13 -7.64 -10.92 6.04
C LEU A 13 -7.44 -12.41 6.30
N VAL A 14 -6.83 -12.73 7.43
CA VAL A 14 -6.47 -14.11 7.82
C VAL A 14 -7.46 -14.62 8.84
N ASN A 15 -7.86 -15.89 8.67
CA ASN A 15 -8.86 -16.54 9.51
C ASN A 15 -10.13 -15.69 9.62
N THR A 16 -10.77 -15.42 8.49
CA THR A 16 -12.01 -14.67 8.38
C THR A 16 -13.01 -15.39 7.49
N ARG A 17 -14.29 -15.07 7.67
CA ARG A 17 -15.39 -15.49 6.79
C ARG A 17 -15.94 -14.36 5.92
N ALA A 18 -15.30 -13.18 5.98
CA ALA A 18 -15.62 -12.09 5.07
C ALA A 18 -15.61 -12.57 3.62
N GLN A 19 -16.44 -11.98 2.79
CA GLN A 19 -16.44 -12.16 1.34
C GLN A 19 -15.82 -10.94 0.66
N CYS A 20 -15.50 -11.07 -0.63
CA CYS A 20 -14.95 -9.94 -1.39
C CYS A 20 -15.88 -8.71 -1.38
N ASN A 21 -17.19 -8.94 -1.46
CA ASN A 21 -18.20 -7.87 -1.47
C ASN A 21 -18.32 -7.15 -0.12
N ASP A 22 -17.76 -7.72 0.94
CA ASP A 22 -17.76 -7.13 2.27
C ASP A 22 -16.59 -6.17 2.49
N ILE A 23 -15.60 -6.19 1.59
CA ILE A 23 -14.41 -5.35 1.66
C ILE A 23 -14.60 -4.15 0.73
N ILE A 24 -14.51 -2.96 1.31
CA ILE A 24 -14.57 -1.71 0.57
C ILE A 24 -13.22 -1.01 0.73
N VAL A 25 -12.59 -0.67 -0.39
CA VAL A 25 -11.35 0.12 -0.37
C VAL A 25 -11.63 1.51 -0.91
N GLU A 26 -11.34 2.49 -0.08
CA GLU A 26 -11.55 3.90 -0.36
C GLU A 26 -10.22 4.63 -0.31
N ARG A 27 -9.91 5.41 -1.34
CA ARG A 27 -8.66 6.18 -1.40
C ARG A 27 -8.93 7.65 -1.23
N ASN A 28 -8.16 8.29 -0.35
CA ASN A 28 -8.09 9.74 -0.27
C ASN A 28 -6.78 10.27 -0.84
N ARG A 29 -6.87 11.13 -1.87
CA ARG A 29 -5.70 11.73 -2.53
C ARG A 29 -5.20 13.00 -1.81
N ARG A 30 -6.05 13.72 -1.06
CA ARG A 30 -5.72 14.91 -0.23
C ARG A 30 -6.78 15.13 0.88
N THR A 31 -6.41 15.70 2.02
CA THR A 31 -7.39 16.19 3.02
C THR A 31 -8.45 17.07 2.35
N GLY A 32 -9.71 16.65 2.37
CA GLY A 32 -10.85 17.35 1.75
C GLY A 32 -11.30 16.82 0.37
N THR A 33 -10.57 15.90 -0.27
CA THR A 33 -11.10 15.23 -1.47
C THR A 33 -12.03 14.07 -1.12
N PRO A 34 -13.10 13.83 -1.91
CA PRO A 34 -13.98 12.69 -1.72
C PRO A 34 -13.19 11.38 -1.80
N LEU A 35 -13.61 10.40 -1.00
CA LEU A 35 -13.10 9.05 -1.08
C LEU A 35 -13.54 8.44 -2.42
N SER A 36 -12.58 8.05 -3.25
CA SER A 36 -12.86 7.28 -4.45
C SER A 36 -12.80 5.80 -4.11
N ILE A 37 -13.87 5.05 -4.39
CA ILE A 37 -13.86 3.59 -4.33
C ILE A 37 -12.83 3.09 -5.34
N VAL A 38 -11.95 2.19 -4.89
CA VAL A 38 -10.94 1.57 -5.73
C VAL A 38 -11.39 0.14 -6.02
N GLU A 39 -11.38 -0.24 -7.29
CA GLU A 39 -11.64 -1.61 -7.67
C GLU A 39 -10.52 -2.52 -7.15
N THR A 40 -10.91 -3.54 -6.38
CA THR A 40 -9.99 -4.49 -5.78
C THR A 40 -10.08 -5.83 -6.48
N ASN A 41 -8.95 -6.33 -6.97
CA ASN A 41 -8.83 -7.71 -7.40
C ASN A 41 -8.82 -8.58 -6.16
N CYS A 42 -9.97 -9.19 -5.87
CA CYS A 42 -10.20 -9.97 -4.68
C CYS A 42 -10.13 -11.47 -4.96
N THR A 43 -9.53 -12.20 -4.03
CA THR A 43 -9.37 -13.65 -4.06
C THR A 43 -9.82 -14.25 -2.73
N LEU A 44 -10.56 -15.35 -2.81
CA LEU A 44 -11.09 -16.08 -1.67
C LEU A 44 -10.35 -17.40 -1.52
N SER A 45 -10.02 -17.72 -0.27
CA SER A 45 -9.56 -19.03 0.17
C SER A 45 -10.42 -19.46 1.37
N PRO A 46 -10.44 -20.74 1.77
CA PRO A 46 -11.41 -21.27 2.72
C PRO A 46 -11.59 -20.47 4.02
N ASN A 47 -10.52 -19.83 4.51
CA ASN A 47 -10.55 -19.00 5.71
C ASN A 47 -9.83 -17.66 5.55
N ASN A 48 -9.47 -17.25 4.32
CA ASN A 48 -8.77 -15.98 4.12
C ASN A 48 -9.31 -15.26 2.89
N VAL A 49 -9.32 -13.94 2.96
CA VAL A 49 -9.63 -13.06 1.83
C VAL A 49 -8.42 -12.21 1.54
N SER A 50 -8.08 -12.07 0.26
CA SER A 50 -7.02 -11.16 -0.17
C SER A 50 -7.53 -10.23 -1.24
N GLY A 51 -7.36 -8.92 -1.05
CA GLY A 51 -7.68 -7.90 -2.04
C GLY A 51 -6.42 -7.16 -2.45
N SER A 52 -6.24 -6.92 -3.74
CA SER A 52 -5.13 -6.12 -4.25
C SER A 52 -5.64 -4.97 -5.11
N PHE A 53 -4.96 -3.84 -5.06
CA PHE A 53 -5.24 -2.70 -5.92
C PHE A 53 -3.97 -1.88 -6.15
N SER A 54 -3.87 -1.30 -7.34
CA SER A 54 -2.72 -0.48 -7.73
C SER A 54 -3.09 0.99 -7.76
N PHE A 55 -2.14 1.84 -7.39
CA PHE A 55 -2.31 3.27 -7.39
C PHE A 55 -0.97 4.01 -7.48
N ASN A 56 -1.01 5.21 -8.06
CA ASN A 56 0.14 6.10 -8.06
C ASN A 56 0.23 6.82 -6.71
N LEU A 57 1.30 6.59 -5.94
CA LEU A 57 1.57 7.33 -4.71
C LEU A 57 2.09 8.74 -5.09
N PRO A 58 1.41 9.81 -4.65
CA PRO A 58 1.85 11.16 -4.94
C PRO A 58 3.11 11.53 -4.13
N THR A 59 3.74 12.66 -4.45
CA THR A 59 4.90 13.20 -3.72
C THR A 59 4.67 13.45 -2.23
N HIS A 60 3.42 13.67 -1.82
CA HIS A 60 3.04 14.00 -0.45
C HIS A 60 2.47 12.78 0.32
N LYS A 61 1.47 13.03 1.17
CA LYS A 61 0.79 12.04 2.01
C LYS A 61 -0.50 11.59 1.33
N SER A 62 -0.78 10.30 1.36
CA SER A 62 -2.10 9.76 0.98
C SER A 62 -2.62 8.84 2.06
N SER A 63 -3.94 8.63 2.05
CA SER A 63 -4.56 7.67 2.96
C SER A 63 -5.45 6.72 2.18
N VAL A 64 -5.43 5.47 2.59
CA VAL A 64 -6.34 4.43 2.13
C VAL A 64 -7.14 3.99 3.34
N ARG A 65 -8.46 3.97 3.20
CA ARG A 65 -9.37 3.36 4.15
C ARG A 65 -9.80 2.00 3.59
N VAL A 66 -9.70 0.99 4.44
CA VAL A 66 -10.17 -0.37 4.17
C VAL A 66 -11.31 -0.62 5.13
N GLY A 67 -12.52 -0.60 4.62
CA GLY A 67 -13.74 -0.93 5.35
C GLY A 67 -14.07 -2.41 5.19
N ILE A 68 -14.56 -3.03 6.25
CA ILE A 68 -15.07 -4.39 6.28
C ILE A 68 -16.46 -4.34 6.89
N ASN A 69 -17.46 -4.77 6.13
CA ASN A 69 -18.86 -4.74 6.55
C ASN A 69 -19.38 -6.14 6.82
N GLY A 70 -19.93 -6.35 8.01
CA GLY A 70 -20.53 -7.61 8.43
C GLY A 70 -19.99 -8.10 9.76
N PRO A 71 -20.72 -9.01 10.44
CA PRO A 71 -20.36 -9.52 11.75
C PRO A 71 -19.29 -10.63 11.61
N TYR A 72 -18.08 -10.24 11.19
CA TYR A 72 -17.01 -11.19 10.94
C TYR A 72 -15.97 -11.17 12.03
N PHE A 73 -15.37 -12.33 12.22
CA PHE A 73 -14.14 -12.45 12.97
C PHE A 73 -12.96 -12.28 12.02
N ILE A 74 -11.88 -11.66 12.50
CA ILE A 74 -10.60 -11.58 11.80
C ILE A 74 -9.51 -12.01 12.78
N GLY A 75 -8.72 -13.01 12.40
CA GLY A 75 -7.57 -13.44 13.20
C GLY A 75 -6.36 -12.52 13.00
N ALA A 76 -6.10 -12.10 11.76
CA ALA A 76 -5.06 -11.11 11.48
C ALA A 76 -5.35 -10.32 10.19
N LEU A 77 -4.74 -9.13 10.12
CA LEU A 77 -4.71 -8.26 8.96
C LEU A 77 -3.25 -8.11 8.51
N ARG A 78 -2.93 -8.57 7.29
CA ARG A 78 -1.65 -8.31 6.65
C ARG A 78 -1.83 -7.24 5.58
N ILE A 79 -0.98 -6.23 5.58
CA ILE A 79 -0.94 -5.20 4.56
C ILE A 79 0.44 -5.24 3.93
N CYS A 80 0.49 -5.44 2.62
CA CYS A 80 1.71 -5.36 1.82
C CYS A 80 1.60 -4.18 0.86
N LEU A 81 2.69 -3.45 0.71
CA LEU A 81 2.87 -2.42 -0.29
C LEU A 81 4.08 -2.81 -1.12
N ASN A 82 3.90 -2.87 -2.44
CA ASN A 82 4.91 -3.28 -3.39
C ASN A 82 5.03 -2.22 -4.49
N GLY A 83 6.25 -1.88 -4.91
CA GLY A 83 6.51 -0.88 -5.94
C GLY A 83 7.60 -1.32 -6.90
N GLN A 84 7.69 -0.68 -8.07
CA GLN A 84 8.74 -0.97 -9.04
C GLN A 84 10.09 -0.41 -8.59
N SER A 85 11.14 -1.25 -8.55
CA SER A 85 12.50 -0.92 -8.10
C SER A 85 13.23 0.13 -8.95
N TYR A 86 12.65 0.54 -10.07
CA TYR A 86 13.17 1.56 -10.94
C TYR A 86 12.06 2.53 -11.34
N ALA A 87 12.43 3.80 -11.52
CA ALA A 87 11.56 4.79 -12.11
C ALA A 87 12.34 5.62 -13.12
N GLU A 88 11.78 5.76 -14.32
CA GLU A 88 12.26 6.68 -15.33
C GLU A 88 11.66 8.06 -15.10
N THR A 89 12.49 9.08 -15.21
CA THR A 89 12.05 10.48 -15.18
C THR A 89 11.90 11.03 -16.59
N GLU A 90 11.23 12.18 -16.72
CA GLU A 90 11.05 12.90 -17.99
C GLU A 90 12.38 13.15 -18.73
N ASP A 91 13.49 13.27 -18.00
CA ASP A 91 14.84 13.45 -18.56
C ASP A 91 15.50 12.12 -18.99
N SER A 92 14.74 11.02 -19.07
CA SER A 92 15.23 9.65 -19.34
C SER A 92 16.27 9.12 -18.34
N ALA A 93 16.43 9.79 -17.19
CA ALA A 93 17.28 9.28 -16.11
C ALA A 93 16.53 8.20 -15.33
N VAL A 94 17.19 7.03 -15.18
CA VAL A 94 16.70 5.91 -14.38
C VAL A 94 17.16 6.09 -12.93
N HIS A 95 16.19 6.11 -12.01
CA HIS A 95 16.46 6.09 -10.57
C HIS A 95 16.20 4.70 -10.01
N GLU A 96 17.17 4.15 -9.29
CA GLU A 96 16.96 2.98 -8.44
C GLU A 96 16.26 3.42 -7.15
N LEU A 97 15.23 2.67 -6.76
CA LEU A 97 14.36 3.00 -5.64
C LEU A 97 14.49 1.94 -4.57
N HIS A 98 14.95 2.36 -3.38
CA HIS A 98 15.14 1.49 -2.23
C HIS A 98 13.87 1.46 -1.36
N GLU A 99 13.61 0.31 -0.72
CA GLU A 99 12.49 0.07 0.23
C GLU A 99 11.08 0.24 -0.35
N LEU A 100 10.78 -0.48 -1.43
CA LEU A 100 9.45 -0.44 -2.07
C LEU A 100 8.52 -1.59 -1.72
N ASP A 101 9.07 -2.63 -1.11
CA ASP A 101 8.35 -3.83 -0.70
C ASP A 101 8.33 -3.90 0.82
N VAL A 102 7.18 -3.59 1.41
CA VAL A 102 6.98 -3.66 2.86
C VAL A 102 5.69 -4.41 3.16
N CYS A 103 5.76 -5.34 4.10
CA CYS A 103 4.60 -6.05 4.61
C CYS A 103 4.53 -5.92 6.12
N THR A 104 3.37 -5.54 6.64
CA THR A 104 3.11 -5.48 8.08
C THR A 104 1.93 -6.38 8.42
N LEU A 105 2.08 -7.16 9.48
CA LEU A 105 1.05 -8.05 10.00
C LEU A 105 0.55 -7.53 11.34
N PHE A 106 -0.77 -7.37 11.46
CA PHE A 106 -1.46 -6.98 12.67
C PHE A 106 -2.32 -8.14 13.14
N TYR A 107 -2.02 -8.69 14.31
CA TYR A 107 -2.88 -9.69 14.92
C TYR A 107 -4.08 -9.00 15.56
N ALA A 108 -5.27 -9.45 15.19
CA ALA A 108 -6.47 -9.09 15.91
C ALA A 108 -6.63 -10.08 17.06
N ASN A 109 -7.01 -9.59 18.24
CA ASN A 109 -7.21 -10.43 19.43
C ASN A 109 -8.50 -11.25 19.32
N ASN A 110 -8.69 -12.02 18.25
CA ASN A 110 -9.86 -12.88 18.07
C ASN A 110 -11.21 -12.17 18.38
N GLN A 111 -11.29 -10.87 18.14
CA GLN A 111 -12.47 -10.08 18.44
C GLN A 111 -13.43 -10.16 17.26
N THR A 112 -14.69 -10.48 17.56
CA THR A 112 -15.77 -10.29 16.58
C THR A 112 -15.82 -8.82 16.24
N ILE A 113 -15.52 -8.51 14.99
CA ILE A 113 -15.61 -7.16 14.47
C ILE A 113 -17.10 -6.84 14.35
N GLY A 114 -17.52 -5.68 14.87
CA GLY A 114 -18.90 -5.23 14.78
C GLY A 114 -19.37 -5.09 13.33
N ARG A 115 -20.63 -4.71 13.11
CA ARG A 115 -21.25 -4.64 11.77
C ARG A 115 -20.45 -3.86 10.71
N SER A 116 -19.57 -2.94 11.11
CA SER A 116 -18.64 -2.25 10.22
C SER A 116 -17.34 -1.95 10.97
N THR A 117 -16.20 -2.09 10.32
CA THR A 117 -14.89 -1.68 10.87
C THR A 117 -13.97 -1.22 9.78
N ASP A 118 -13.16 -0.23 10.14
CA ASP A 118 -12.31 0.48 9.20
C ASP A 118 -10.85 0.48 9.67
N PHE A 119 -9.95 0.21 8.74
CA PHE A 119 -8.51 0.39 8.92
C PHE A 119 -8.05 1.54 8.05
N ILE A 120 -7.39 2.52 8.65
CA ILE A 120 -6.82 3.65 7.92
C ILE A 120 -5.32 3.45 7.77
N VAL A 121 -4.87 3.24 6.54
CA VAL A 121 -3.46 3.18 6.17
C VAL A 121 -3.01 4.56 5.72
N ARG A 122 -2.01 5.13 6.41
CA ARG A 122 -1.38 6.40 6.03
C ARG A 122 -0.08 6.12 5.31
N LEU A 123 0.02 6.57 4.07
CA LEU A 123 1.20 6.40 3.22
C LEU A 123 1.95 7.72 3.15
N ILE A 124 3.23 7.69 3.53
CA ILE A 124 4.11 8.85 3.54
C ILE A 124 5.30 8.52 2.63
N LYS A 125 5.44 9.24 1.52
CA LYS A 125 6.60 9.14 0.65
C LYS A 125 7.73 10.00 1.20
N VAL A 126 8.91 9.41 1.37
CA VAL A 126 10.15 10.13 1.68
C VAL A 126 11.11 9.91 0.52
N ILE A 127 11.60 11.00 -0.09
CA ILE A 127 12.51 10.93 -1.23
C ILE A 127 13.87 11.43 -0.76
N ASN A 128 14.80 10.50 -0.56
CA ASN A 128 16.21 10.81 -0.33
C ASN A 128 16.97 10.44 -1.61
N VAL A 129 17.40 11.46 -2.36
CA VAL A 129 18.14 11.24 -3.61
C VAL A 129 19.64 11.29 -3.31
N THR A 130 20.35 10.25 -3.70
CA THR A 130 21.80 10.16 -3.59
C THR A 130 22.39 9.91 -4.98
N LYS A 131 23.69 10.16 -5.14
CA LYS A 131 24.44 9.83 -6.36
C LYS A 131 25.47 8.76 -6.05
N PRO A 132 25.69 7.77 -6.93
CA PRO A 132 26.76 6.80 -6.72
C PRO A 132 28.12 7.51 -6.68
N LEU A 133 28.99 7.13 -5.74
CA LEU A 133 30.31 7.76 -5.57
C LEU A 133 31.27 7.42 -6.70
N HIS A 134 31.10 6.24 -7.31
CA HIS A 134 31.89 5.77 -8.44
C HIS A 134 30.98 5.29 -9.56
N ARG A 135 31.50 5.32 -10.80
CA ARG A 135 30.79 4.80 -11.97
C ARG A 135 30.57 3.29 -11.78
N ASN A 136 29.32 2.84 -11.82
CA ASN A 136 28.85 1.47 -11.58
C ASN A 136 28.80 1.00 -10.12
N ASP A 137 28.95 1.89 -9.14
CA ASP A 137 28.76 1.54 -7.73
C ASP A 137 27.25 1.49 -7.38
N ARG A 138 26.78 0.36 -6.85
CA ARG A 138 25.40 0.14 -6.39
C ARG A 138 25.28 0.07 -4.87
N THR A 139 26.37 0.38 -4.17
CA THR A 139 26.50 0.14 -2.73
C THR A 139 26.95 1.37 -1.97
N TYR A 140 27.76 2.24 -2.59
CA TYR A 140 28.24 3.46 -1.96
C TYR A 140 27.73 4.71 -2.66
N TYR A 141 27.00 5.53 -1.91
CA TYR A 141 26.34 6.72 -2.41
C TYR A 141 26.77 7.96 -1.63
N GLY A 142 26.97 9.07 -2.33
CA GLY A 142 27.19 10.39 -1.77
C GLY A 142 25.88 11.17 -1.67
N GLY A 143 25.78 12.03 -0.66
CA GLY A 143 24.68 13.00 -0.57
C GLY A 143 24.72 13.98 -1.76
N ILE A 144 23.54 14.35 -2.26
CA ILE A 144 23.41 15.48 -3.18
C ILE A 144 23.23 16.72 -2.31
N PHE A 145 24.23 17.59 -2.28
CA PHE A 145 24.10 18.94 -1.73
C PHE A 145 23.50 19.89 -2.78
#